data_AF-A0A7V4IW60-F1
#
_entry.id   AF-A0A7V4IW60-F1
#
_cell.length_a   1.000
_cell.length_b   1.000
_cell.length_c   1.000
_cell.angle_alpha   90.00
_cell.angle_beta   90.00
_cell.angle_gamma   90.00
#
_symmetry.space_group_name_H-M   'P 1'
#
loop_
_entity.id
_entity.type
_entity.pdbx_description
1 polymer ?
#
loop_
_entity_poly.entity_id
_entity_poly.type
_entity_poly.pdbx_seq_one_letter_code
_entity_poly.pdbx_strand_id
1 'polypeptide(L)'
;MEELFQLLAERRIQEAIEEGLFDNLPGAGRPLDLSDLAPPHVRLLRSANVLPDWLQMDLEIRQLREACNQLRERVSREYAARSRSADYPDWRARCRSAYHQRMRSVNMAIIKLNMVRPTILSEQIPFRIAEELARFDREIPPARETDS
;
A
#
# COMPACT_ATOMS: atom_id res chain seq x y z
N MET A 1 39.09 -2.46 16.11
CA MET A 1 38.78 -3.89 15.86
C MET A 1 38.22 -4.08 14.47
N GLU A 2 37.18 -3.33 14.09
CA GLU A 2 36.53 -3.39 12.77
C GLU A 2 37.46 -2.99 11.60
N GLU A 3 38.26 -1.94 11.76
CA GLU A 3 39.24 -1.48 10.74
C GLU A 3 40.36 -2.50 10.47
N LEU A 4 40.75 -3.28 11.48
CA LEU A 4 41.81 -4.29 11.33
C LEU A 4 41.33 -5.50 10.53
N PHE A 5 40.05 -5.86 10.70
CA PHE A 5 39.40 -6.90 9.89
C PHE A 5 39.23 -6.47 8.44
N GLN A 6 38.87 -5.20 8.20
CA GLN A 6 38.79 -4.65 6.85
C GLN A 6 40.16 -4.68 6.15
N LEU A 7 41.21 -4.20 6.81
CA LEU A 7 42.56 -4.18 6.22
C LEU A 7 43.07 -5.60 5.88
N LEU A 8 42.79 -6.58 6.74
CA LEU A 8 43.14 -7.97 6.51
C LEU A 8 42.33 -8.60 5.37
N ALA A 9 41.03 -8.27 5.29
CA ALA A 9 40.17 -8.72 4.21
C ALA A 9 40.60 -8.12 2.87
N GLU A 10 40.89 -6.82 2.81
CA GLU A 10 41.34 -6.12 1.60
C GLU A 10 42.63 -6.75 1.06
N ARG A 11 43.61 -7.00 1.94
CA ARG A 11 44.86 -7.69 1.55
C ARG A 11 44.61 -9.08 0.98
N ARG A 12 43.73 -9.87 1.62
CA ARG A 12 43.42 -11.23 1.17
C ARG A 12 42.69 -11.24 -0.17
N ILE A 13 41.80 -10.27 -0.40
CA ILE A 13 41.13 -10.11 -1.69
C ILE A 13 42.15 -9.76 -2.77
N GLN A 14 43.07 -8.83 -2.49
CA GLN A 14 44.10 -8.41 -3.44
C GLN A 14 45.06 -9.55 -3.80
N GLU A 15 45.55 -10.31 -2.80
CA GLU A 15 46.37 -11.51 -3.01
C GLU A 15 45.64 -12.53 -3.91
N ALA A 16 44.35 -12.77 -3.66
CA ALA A 16 43.56 -13.70 -4.45
C ALA A 16 43.28 -13.22 -5.89
N ILE A 17 43.21 -11.90 -6.12
CA ILE A 17 43.15 -11.30 -7.46
C ILE A 17 44.47 -11.50 -8.19
N GLU A 18 45.60 -11.26 -7.53
CA GLU A 18 46.95 -11.45 -8.10
C GLU A 18 47.25 -12.91 -8.45
N GLU A 19 46.73 -13.85 -7.65
CA GLU A 19 46.81 -15.29 -7.91
C GLU A 19 45.84 -15.78 -9.00
N GLY A 20 45.01 -14.91 -9.57
CA GLY A 20 44.05 -15.27 -10.62
C GLY A 20 42.92 -16.18 -10.14
N LEU A 21 42.69 -16.26 -8.81
CA LEU A 21 41.64 -17.13 -8.23
C LEU A 21 40.23 -16.70 -8.66
N PHE A 22 40.08 -15.48 -9.20
CA PHE A 22 38.82 -14.94 -9.71
C PHE A 22 38.63 -15.15 -11.23
N ASP A 23 39.66 -15.57 -11.97
CA ASP A 23 39.67 -15.59 -13.44
C ASP A 23 38.77 -16.68 -14.06
N ASN A 24 38.40 -17.70 -13.29
CA ASN A 24 37.57 -18.81 -13.74
C ASN A 24 36.40 -19.10 -12.80
N LEU A 25 35.83 -18.06 -12.20
CA LEU A 25 34.65 -18.23 -11.35
C LEU A 25 33.47 -18.76 -12.16
N PRO A 26 32.72 -19.74 -11.62
CA PRO A 26 31.50 -20.21 -12.26
C PRO A 26 30.53 -19.04 -12.45
N GLY A 27 30.21 -18.73 -13.71
CA GLY A 27 29.32 -17.61 -14.08
C GLY A 27 30.03 -16.32 -14.52
N ALA A 28 31.37 -16.27 -14.54
CA ALA A 28 32.12 -15.12 -15.05
C ALA A 28 31.70 -14.77 -16.50
N GLY A 29 31.39 -13.48 -16.73
CA GLY A 29 30.95 -12.96 -18.02
C GLY A 29 29.53 -13.32 -18.45
N ARG A 30 28.77 -14.07 -17.65
CA ARG A 30 27.34 -14.35 -17.89
C ARG A 30 26.48 -13.37 -17.09
N PRO A 31 25.29 -12.97 -17.59
CA PRO A 31 24.34 -12.23 -16.78
C PRO A 31 24.08 -12.97 -15.47
N LEU A 32 24.17 -12.25 -14.36
CA LEU A 32 23.95 -12.82 -13.02
C LEU A 32 22.55 -13.43 -12.96
N ASP A 33 22.46 -14.73 -12.66
CA ASP A 33 21.17 -15.40 -12.51
C ASP A 33 20.56 -15.04 -11.14
N LEU A 34 19.68 -14.04 -11.15
CA LEU A 34 18.98 -13.57 -9.95
C LEU A 34 17.84 -14.52 -9.52
N SER A 35 17.59 -15.63 -10.24
CA SER A 35 16.47 -16.53 -9.94
C SER A 35 16.61 -17.26 -8.60
N ASP A 36 17.85 -17.44 -8.12
CA ASP A 36 18.18 -18.16 -6.88
C ASP A 36 18.29 -17.24 -5.64
N LEU A 37 18.26 -15.91 -5.82
CA LEU A 37 18.34 -14.95 -4.73
C LEU A 37 16.99 -14.71 -4.04
N ALA A 38 15.90 -15.17 -4.64
CA ALA A 38 14.58 -15.09 -4.04
C ALA A 38 14.41 -16.21 -3.00
N PRO A 39 13.87 -15.92 -1.80
CA PRO A 39 13.56 -16.95 -0.82
C PRO A 39 12.74 -18.10 -1.43
N PRO A 40 12.90 -19.36 -0.97
CA PRO A 40 12.26 -20.54 -1.59
C PRO A 40 10.75 -20.40 -1.81
N HIS A 41 10.05 -19.74 -0.90
CA HIS A 41 8.61 -19.49 -1.00
C HIS A 41 8.23 -18.54 -2.15
N VAL A 42 9.09 -17.56 -2.46
CA VAL A 42 8.90 -16.61 -3.57
C VAL A 42 9.13 -17.30 -4.92
N ARG A 43 10.06 -18.26 -4.97
CA ARG A 43 10.36 -19.05 -6.17
C ARG A 43 9.20 -19.96 -6.56
N LEU A 44 8.57 -20.62 -5.58
CA LEU A 44 7.39 -21.47 -5.80
C LEU A 44 6.22 -20.71 -6.43
N LEU A 45 5.91 -19.52 -5.92
CA LEU A 45 4.82 -18.69 -6.44
C LEU A 45 5.10 -18.21 -7.87
N ARG A 46 6.36 -17.80 -8.16
CA ARG A 46 6.77 -17.41 -9.52
C ARG A 46 6.66 -18.57 -10.51
N SER A 47 7.03 -19.79 -10.09
CA SER A 47 6.98 -20.98 -10.94
C SER A 47 5.56 -21.47 -11.27
N ALA A 48 4.56 -21.12 -10.44
CA ALA A 48 3.17 -21.51 -10.65
C ALA A 48 2.39 -20.57 -11.59
N ASN A 49 2.99 -19.45 -12.04
CA ASN A 49 2.29 -18.38 -12.79
C ASN A 49 1.04 -17.84 -12.06
N VAL A 50 0.99 -17.97 -10.73
CA VAL A 50 -0.10 -17.51 -9.86
C VAL A 50 0.37 -16.24 -9.15
N LEU A 51 -0.44 -15.17 -9.19
CA LEU A 51 -0.16 -13.98 -8.39
C LEU A 51 -0.19 -14.36 -6.91
N PRO A 52 0.84 -14.02 -6.12
CA PRO A 52 0.76 -14.11 -4.67
C PRO A 52 -0.49 -13.42 -4.11
N ASP A 53 -1.15 -14.04 -3.13
CA ASP A 53 -2.43 -13.54 -2.54
C ASP A 53 -2.35 -12.07 -2.09
N TRP A 54 -1.20 -11.65 -1.56
CA TRP A 54 -0.98 -10.28 -1.13
C TRP A 54 -1.00 -9.26 -2.29
N LEU A 55 -0.63 -9.65 -3.52
CA LEU A 55 -0.79 -8.78 -4.69
C LEU A 55 -2.27 -8.62 -5.08
N GLN A 56 -3.06 -9.69 -4.95
CA GLN A 56 -4.49 -9.61 -5.21
C GLN A 56 -5.18 -8.69 -4.19
N MET A 57 -4.80 -8.79 -2.91
CA MET A 57 -5.27 -7.88 -1.86
C MET A 57 -4.84 -6.43 -2.12
N ASP A 58 -3.63 -6.20 -2.63
CA ASP A 58 -3.18 -4.84 -3.00
C ASP A 58 -4.06 -4.23 -4.11
N LEU A 59 -4.40 -5.03 -5.13
CA LEU A 59 -5.32 -4.60 -6.19
C LEU A 59 -6.72 -4.31 -5.63
N GLU A 60 -7.24 -5.16 -4.75
CA GLU A 60 -8.53 -4.97 -4.09
C GLU A 60 -8.54 -3.66 -3.28
N ILE A 61 -7.49 -3.38 -2.50
CA ILE A 61 -7.37 -2.13 -1.74
C ILE A 61 -7.39 -0.91 -2.67
N ARG A 62 -6.70 -0.96 -3.82
CA ARG A 62 -6.73 0.13 -4.81
C ARG A 62 -8.14 0.36 -5.34
N GLN A 63 -8.86 -0.71 -5.69
CA GLN A 63 -10.25 -0.61 -6.15
C GLN A 63 -11.19 -0.05 -5.08
N LEU A 64 -11.04 -0.50 -3.83
CA LEU A 64 -11.85 0.00 -2.71
C LEU A 64 -11.58 1.49 -2.42
N ARG A 65 -10.30 1.92 -2.49
CA ARG A 65 -9.93 3.34 -2.34
C ARG A 65 -10.52 4.19 -3.47
N GLU A 66 -10.44 3.71 -4.70
CA GLU A 66 -11.03 4.39 -5.84
C GLU A 66 -12.55 4.53 -5.70
N ALA A 67 -13.23 3.47 -5.25
CA ALA A 67 -14.65 3.53 -4.94
C ALA A 67 -14.97 4.55 -3.82
N CYS A 68 -14.14 4.67 -2.78
CA CYS A 68 -14.28 5.73 -1.77
C CYS A 68 -14.21 7.13 -2.40
N ASN A 69 -13.23 7.36 -3.27
CA ASN A 69 -13.02 8.65 -3.92
C ASN A 69 -14.20 9.01 -4.83
N GLN A 70 -14.64 8.08 -5.67
CA GLN A 70 -15.79 8.26 -6.56
C GLN A 70 -17.07 8.59 -5.79
N LEU A 71 -17.30 7.94 -4.64
CA LEU A 71 -18.43 8.28 -3.77
C LEU A 71 -18.32 9.74 -3.33
N ARG A 72 -17.15 10.17 -2.83
CA ARG A 72 -16.96 11.52 -2.33
C ARG A 72 -17.12 12.57 -3.43
N GLU A 73 -16.55 12.36 -4.61
CA GLU A 73 -16.72 13.25 -5.77
C GLU A 73 -18.18 13.36 -6.21
N ARG A 74 -18.90 12.23 -6.23
CA ARG A 74 -20.33 12.21 -6.54
C ARG A 74 -21.13 13.05 -5.54
N VAL A 75 -20.87 12.86 -4.24
CA VAL A 75 -21.55 13.63 -3.19
C VAL A 75 -21.23 15.12 -3.30
N SER A 76 -19.97 15.50 -3.53
CA SER A 76 -19.58 16.91 -3.72
C SER A 76 -20.27 17.55 -4.94
N ARG A 77 -20.46 16.82 -6.04
CA ARG A 77 -21.21 17.31 -7.21
C ARG A 77 -22.70 17.47 -6.94
N GLU A 78 -23.30 16.50 -6.26
CA GLU A 78 -24.73 16.52 -5.91
C GLU A 78 -25.06 17.57 -4.84
N TYR A 79 -24.08 17.96 -4.01
CA TYR A 79 -24.27 18.88 -2.88
C TYR A 79 -24.90 20.22 -3.29
N ALA A 80 -24.39 20.88 -4.34
CA ALA A 80 -24.88 22.19 -4.75
C ALA A 80 -26.39 22.18 -5.06
N ALA A 81 -26.85 21.15 -5.77
CA ALA A 81 -28.27 20.98 -6.13
C ALA A 81 -29.14 20.55 -4.93
N ARG A 82 -28.58 19.76 -4.00
CA ARG A 82 -29.34 19.22 -2.87
C ARG A 82 -29.30 20.07 -1.60
N SER A 83 -28.37 21.01 -1.47
CA SER A 83 -28.18 21.83 -0.26
C SER A 83 -29.43 22.59 0.19
N ARG A 84 -30.36 22.89 -0.73
CA ARG A 84 -31.63 23.59 -0.47
C ARG A 84 -32.85 22.67 -0.48
N SER A 85 -32.65 21.38 -0.72
CA SER A 85 -33.74 20.41 -0.81
C SER A 85 -34.22 20.02 0.58
N ALA A 86 -35.52 19.75 0.72
CA ALA A 86 -36.10 19.29 1.98
C ALA A 86 -35.52 17.94 2.44
N ASP A 87 -35.07 17.10 1.50
CA ASP A 87 -34.44 15.80 1.78
C ASP A 87 -32.95 15.90 2.14
N TYR A 88 -32.39 17.11 2.22
CA TYR A 88 -30.97 17.33 2.47
C TYR A 88 -30.43 16.62 3.73
N PRO A 89 -31.09 16.69 4.91
CA PRO A 89 -30.60 16.04 6.12
C PRO A 89 -30.45 14.52 5.95
N ASP A 90 -31.46 13.87 5.37
CA ASP A 90 -31.47 12.43 5.16
C ASP A 90 -30.46 12.01 4.08
N TRP A 91 -30.41 12.75 2.97
CA TRP A 91 -29.41 12.52 1.92
C TRP A 91 -27.99 12.62 2.49
N ARG A 92 -27.70 13.68 3.25
CA ARG A 92 -26.41 13.89 3.89
C ARG A 92 -26.07 12.75 4.85
N ALA A 93 -27.00 12.37 5.72
CA ALA A 93 -26.81 11.28 6.67
C ALA A 93 -26.47 9.95 5.97
N ARG A 94 -27.21 9.61 4.89
CA ARG A 94 -26.93 8.43 4.05
C ARG A 94 -25.56 8.51 3.41
N CYS A 95 -25.19 9.64 2.81
CA CYS A 95 -23.89 9.84 2.17
C CYS A 95 -22.74 9.72 3.16
N ARG A 96 -22.85 10.34 4.34
CA ARG A 96 -21.85 10.29 5.41
C ARG A 96 -21.68 8.86 5.94
N SER A 97 -22.79 8.14 6.16
CA SER A 97 -22.78 6.74 6.60
C SER A 97 -22.12 5.83 5.55
N ALA A 98 -22.47 6.00 4.27
CA ALA A 98 -21.87 5.25 3.17
C ALA A 98 -20.35 5.52 3.07
N TYR A 99 -19.91 6.77 3.22
CA TYR A 99 -18.49 7.12 3.22
C TYR A 99 -17.74 6.46 4.39
N HIS A 100 -18.32 6.53 5.60
CA HIS A 100 -17.79 5.85 6.78
C HIS A 100 -17.63 4.33 6.56
N GLN A 101 -18.67 3.67 6.05
CA GLN A 101 -18.64 2.21 5.81
C GLN A 101 -17.58 1.82 4.79
N ARG A 102 -17.44 2.56 3.68
CA ARG A 102 -16.41 2.24 2.67
C ARG A 102 -14.99 2.40 3.22
N MET A 103 -14.72 3.46 4.00
CA MET A 103 -13.42 3.62 4.65
C MET A 103 -13.10 2.48 5.63
N ARG A 104 -14.11 1.99 6.37
CA ARG A 104 -13.93 0.81 7.24
C ARG A 104 -13.56 -0.44 6.44
N SER A 105 -14.19 -0.66 5.29
CA SER A 105 -13.85 -1.77 4.40
C SER A 105 -12.41 -1.68 3.89
N VAL A 106 -11.98 -0.49 3.47
CA VAL A 106 -10.59 -0.26 3.06
C VAL A 106 -9.61 -0.54 4.20
N ASN A 107 -9.88 -0.02 5.41
CA ASN A 107 -9.02 -0.23 6.56
C ASN A 107 -8.91 -1.71 6.92
N MET A 108 -10.01 -2.46 6.85
CA MET A 108 -10.01 -3.90 7.10
C MET A 108 -9.14 -4.64 6.08
N ALA A 109 -9.24 -4.31 4.80
CA ALA A 109 -8.41 -4.91 3.76
C ALA A 109 -6.91 -4.59 3.95
N ILE A 110 -6.60 -3.34 4.32
CA ILE A 110 -5.22 -2.91 4.63
C ILE A 110 -4.63 -3.68 5.81
N ILE A 111 -5.40 -3.83 6.91
CA ILE A 111 -4.94 -4.58 8.08
C ILE A 111 -4.62 -6.03 7.70
N LYS A 112 -5.50 -6.67 6.92
CA LYS A 112 -5.26 -8.03 6.42
C LYS A 112 -4.00 -8.11 5.58
N LEU A 113 -3.81 -7.18 4.63
CA LEU A 113 -2.61 -7.14 3.79
C LEU A 113 -1.34 -6.97 4.63
N ASN A 114 -1.33 -6.01 5.55
CA ASN A 114 -0.17 -5.72 6.40
C ASN A 114 0.21 -6.92 7.29
N MET A 115 -0.73 -7.80 7.65
CA MET A 115 -0.46 -9.03 8.41
C MET A 115 0.17 -10.16 7.59
N VAL A 116 -0.09 -10.21 6.28
CA VAL A 116 0.31 -11.33 5.41
C VAL A 116 1.56 -10.99 4.58
N ARG A 117 1.90 -9.71 4.48
CA ARG A 117 2.96 -9.22 3.60
C ARG A 117 4.37 -9.39 4.20
N PRO A 118 5.40 -9.70 3.38
CA PRO A 118 6.79 -9.69 3.83
C PRO A 118 7.21 -8.31 4.35
N THR A 119 7.92 -8.29 5.48
CA THR A 119 8.29 -7.09 6.25
C THR A 119 9.18 -6.09 5.51
N ILE A 120 9.81 -6.51 4.40
CA ILE A 120 10.72 -5.67 3.59
C ILE A 120 10.01 -4.63 2.73
N LEU A 121 8.67 -4.67 2.65
CA LEU A 121 7.90 -3.80 1.78
C LEU A 121 7.09 -2.77 2.59
N SER A 122 7.02 -1.51 2.13
CA SER A 122 6.38 -0.39 2.84
C SER A 122 4.92 -0.61 3.20
N GLU A 123 4.53 -0.36 4.44
CA GLU A 123 3.16 -0.53 4.93
C GLU A 123 2.14 0.32 4.17
N GLN A 124 0.95 -0.24 3.96
CA GLN A 124 -0.20 0.53 3.53
C GLN A 124 -0.84 1.22 4.74
N ILE A 125 -1.08 2.53 4.64
CA ILE A 125 -1.60 3.34 5.74
C ILE A 125 -3.14 3.35 5.71
N PRO A 126 -3.83 2.89 6.79
CA PRO A 126 -5.28 2.98 6.89
C PRO A 126 -5.79 4.43 6.88
N PHE A 127 -7.04 4.64 6.46
CA PHE A 127 -7.71 5.92 6.64
C PHE A 127 -7.85 6.26 8.12
N ARG A 128 -7.53 7.50 8.46
CA ARG A 128 -7.88 8.11 9.74
C ARG A 128 -9.33 8.57 9.68
N ILE A 129 -10.24 7.62 9.94
CA ILE A 129 -11.69 7.79 9.71
C ILE A 129 -12.25 9.07 10.36
N ALA A 130 -11.83 9.39 11.59
CA ALA A 130 -12.32 10.58 12.28
C ALA A 130 -11.93 11.88 11.54
N GLU A 131 -10.69 11.98 11.07
CA GLU A 131 -10.20 13.13 10.31
C GLU A 131 -10.91 13.25 8.96
N GLU A 132 -11.13 12.12 8.27
CA GLU A 132 -11.84 12.06 7.00
C GLU A 132 -13.32 12.45 7.14
N LEU A 133 -13.99 12.03 8.21
CA LEU A 133 -15.35 12.46 8.50
C LEU A 133 -15.41 13.94 8.87
N ALA A 134 -14.46 14.45 9.64
CA ALA A 134 -14.38 15.88 9.94
C ALA A 134 -14.13 16.72 8.66
N ARG A 135 -13.37 16.18 7.71
CA ARG A 135 -13.22 16.77 6.38
C ARG A 135 -14.55 16.75 5.60
N PHE A 136 -15.24 15.61 5.56
CA PHE A 136 -16.56 15.51 4.95
C PHE A 136 -17.54 16.53 5.54
N ASP A 137 -17.55 16.67 6.87
CA ASP A 137 -18.43 17.59 7.59
C ASP A 137 -18.11 19.07 7.29
N ARG A 138 -16.85 19.40 6.99
CA ARG A 138 -16.45 20.75 6.51
C ARG A 138 -16.87 21.01 5.07
N GLU A 139 -16.76 20.01 4.19
CA GLU A 139 -17.12 20.12 2.78
C GLU A 139 -18.65 20.14 2.58
N ILE A 140 -19.37 19.37 3.38
CA ILE A 140 -20.83 19.18 3.32
C ILE A 140 -21.38 19.40 4.75
N PRO A 141 -21.63 20.66 5.15
CA PRO A 141 -22.04 20.99 6.51
C PRO A 141 -23.43 20.45 6.85
N PRO A 142 -23.76 20.20 8.12
CA PRO A 142 -25.12 19.87 8.52
C PRO A 142 -26.09 21.00 8.14
N ALA A 143 -27.39 20.67 8.02
CA ALA A 143 -28.42 21.70 7.85
C ALA A 143 -28.30 22.69 9.00
N ARG A 144 -28.38 24.00 8.71
CA ARG A 144 -28.45 25.01 9.77
C ARG A 144 -29.74 24.72 10.54
N GLU A 145 -29.62 24.41 11.83
CA GLU A 145 -30.76 24.44 12.72
C GLU A 145 -31.31 25.87 12.63
N THR A 146 -32.51 26.00 12.05
CA THR A 146 -33.25 27.25 12.15
C THR A 146 -33.66 27.37 13.61
N ASP A 147 -32.86 28.11 14.39
CA ASP A 147 -33.27 28.63 15.70
C ASP A 147 -34.68 29.22 15.53
N SER A 148 -35.65 28.59 16.16
CA SER A 148 -37.04 29.04 16.26
C SER A 148 -37.21 29.94 17.47
#